data_AF-A0AA92DDE9-F1
#
_entry.id   AF-A0AA92DDE9-F1
#
_cell.length_a   1.000
_cell.length_b   1.000
_cell.length_c   1.000
_cell.angle_alpha   90.00
_cell.angle_beta   90.00
_cell.angle_gamma   90.00
#
_symmetry.space_group_name_H-M   'P 1'
#
loop_
_entity.id
_entity.type
_entity.pdbx_description
1 polymer ?
#
loop_
_entity_poly.entity_id
_entity_poly.type
_entity_poly.pdbx_seq_one_letter_code
_entity_poly.pdbx_strand_id
1 'polypeptide(L)'
;MHDPFIEHPVLGAKSEEQIANYLRLIGAEDEIPVRSRTSATGQAFGFFDFGSAVWRCTNHHFGFIEPKNGPDRNRPITPAGTVEPDHSLKGSRIKVTLDKLRVAKYPGKGDHSILFDFFGRNQLNGTTEDLHFNATYRVPDGDSAGINGYPIFVGLTVAGDGVAFRCSTVNVASAIDKGLAAIFDNDVFKQGLKLTTEVQPALAPFVSMAQGVTKSILSRSENVRVQEFSLGLDFAPSATSAKLREGSYVVVQAPEEAWSWSDWSYDIQSNRVFGGADMSAPPYNYIIFSISRAA
;
A
#
# COMPACT_ATOMS: atom_id res chain seq x y z
N MET A 1 0.55 11.39 -20.52
CA MET A 1 1.52 10.88 -19.52
C MET A 1 1.23 9.41 -19.34
N HIS A 2 2.22 8.53 -19.47
CA HIS A 2 2.05 7.07 -19.51
C HIS A 2 2.33 6.51 -18.12
N ASP A 3 1.31 6.00 -17.46
CA ASP A 3 1.41 5.40 -16.15
C ASP A 3 2.03 4.00 -16.28
N PRO A 4 3.26 3.77 -15.77
CA PRO A 4 4.00 2.54 -16.01
C PRO A 4 3.32 1.30 -15.40
N PHE A 5 2.33 1.49 -14.55
CA PHE A 5 1.62 0.40 -13.88
C PHE A 5 0.42 -0.13 -14.67
N ILE A 6 -0.13 0.62 -15.64
CA ILE A 6 -1.28 0.17 -16.45
C ILE A 6 -0.93 -1.06 -17.30
N GLU A 7 0.31 -1.16 -17.78
CA GLU A 7 0.77 -2.25 -18.66
C GLU A 7 1.14 -3.53 -17.89
N HIS A 8 1.24 -3.44 -16.56
CA HIS A 8 1.70 -4.53 -15.70
C HIS A 8 0.62 -4.81 -14.65
N PRO A 9 -0.29 -5.79 -14.85
CA PRO A 9 -1.31 -6.11 -13.85
C PRO A 9 -0.68 -6.76 -12.61
N VAL A 10 -1.33 -6.58 -11.46
CA VAL A 10 -1.00 -7.33 -10.23
C VAL A 10 -1.08 -8.84 -10.46
N LEU A 11 -0.25 -9.61 -9.76
CA LEU A 11 -0.17 -11.07 -9.94
C LEU A 11 -1.54 -11.75 -9.78
N GLY A 12 -2.32 -11.33 -8.78
CA GLY A 12 -3.67 -11.85 -8.54
C GLY A 12 -4.67 -11.61 -9.69
N ALA A 13 -4.40 -10.70 -10.61
CA ALA A 13 -5.25 -10.43 -11.78
C ALA A 13 -4.80 -11.18 -13.04
N LYS A 14 -3.69 -11.93 -12.99
CA LYS A 14 -3.20 -12.74 -14.12
C LYS A 14 -3.96 -14.06 -14.21
N SER A 15 -3.92 -14.71 -15.38
CA SER A 15 -4.48 -16.05 -15.53
C SER A 15 -3.70 -17.08 -14.70
N GLU A 16 -4.34 -18.20 -14.33
CA GLU A 16 -3.69 -19.29 -13.60
C GLU A 16 -2.43 -19.82 -14.31
N GLU A 17 -2.44 -19.87 -15.64
CA GLU A 17 -1.27 -20.27 -16.43
C GLU A 17 -0.12 -19.26 -16.28
N GLN A 18 -0.43 -17.96 -16.35
CA GLN A 18 0.55 -16.89 -16.15
C GLN A 18 1.11 -16.90 -14.73
N ILE A 19 0.27 -17.12 -13.72
CA ILE A 19 0.69 -17.26 -12.31
C ILE A 19 1.61 -18.48 -12.16
N ALA A 20 1.22 -19.64 -12.67
CA ALA A 20 2.03 -20.85 -12.59
C ALA A 20 3.38 -20.69 -13.30
N ASN A 21 3.41 -20.05 -14.48
CA ASN A 21 4.64 -19.75 -15.20
C ASN A 21 5.55 -18.80 -14.41
N TYR A 22 4.98 -17.77 -13.78
CA TYR A 22 5.73 -16.86 -12.92
C TYR A 22 6.31 -17.58 -11.69
N LEU A 23 5.51 -18.42 -11.01
CA LEU A 23 5.97 -19.16 -9.84
C LEU A 23 7.11 -20.13 -10.18
N ARG A 24 7.06 -20.82 -11.33
CA ARG A 24 8.19 -21.61 -11.83
C ARG A 24 9.43 -20.75 -12.10
N LEU A 25 9.25 -19.58 -12.71
CA LEU A 25 10.36 -18.68 -13.02
C LEU A 25 11.14 -18.26 -11.76
N ILE A 26 10.45 -18.03 -10.65
CA ILE A 26 11.07 -17.63 -9.38
C ILE A 26 11.42 -18.82 -8.47
N GLY A 27 11.25 -20.06 -8.91
CA GLY A 27 11.55 -21.27 -8.13
C GLY A 27 10.60 -21.51 -6.94
N ALA A 28 9.34 -21.08 -7.08
CA ALA A 28 8.27 -21.21 -6.09
C ALA A 28 7.19 -22.19 -6.57
N GLU A 29 7.59 -23.32 -7.15
CA GLU A 29 6.67 -24.30 -7.73
C GLU A 29 5.72 -24.93 -6.71
N ASP A 30 6.09 -24.94 -5.43
CA ASP A 30 5.25 -25.44 -4.35
C ASP A 30 4.05 -24.53 -4.04
N GLU A 31 4.06 -23.28 -4.52
CA GLU A 31 2.93 -22.35 -4.43
C GLU A 31 1.94 -22.46 -5.62
N ILE A 32 2.26 -23.32 -6.61
CA ILE A 32 1.36 -23.60 -7.74
C ILE A 32 0.23 -24.47 -7.22
N PRO A 33 -1.04 -24.05 -7.34
CA PRO A 33 -2.17 -24.82 -6.86
C PRO A 33 -2.18 -26.17 -7.57
N VAL A 34 -2.00 -27.25 -6.82
CA VAL A 34 -2.30 -28.58 -7.34
C VAL A 34 -3.82 -28.60 -7.51
N ARG A 35 -4.30 -28.66 -8.76
CA ARG A 35 -5.70 -28.98 -9.05
C ARG A 35 -6.00 -30.34 -8.44
N SER A 36 -6.40 -30.34 -7.18
CA SER A 36 -6.87 -31.55 -6.50
C SER A 36 -8.18 -31.94 -7.16
N ARG A 37 -8.10 -32.87 -8.11
CA ARG A 37 -9.25 -33.60 -8.65
C ARG A 37 -9.77 -34.52 -7.55
N THR A 38 -10.46 -33.95 -6.56
CA THR A 38 -11.18 -34.73 -5.55
C THR A 38 -12.54 -34.09 -5.31
N SER A 39 -13.52 -34.67 -6.02
CA SER A 39 -14.85 -35.05 -5.55
C SER A 39 -15.72 -34.02 -4.83
N ALA A 40 -16.84 -33.71 -5.49
CA ALA A 40 -18.07 -33.20 -4.95
C ALA A 40 -18.34 -33.63 -3.49
N THR A 41 -18.24 -32.68 -2.56
CA THR A 41 -19.10 -32.55 -1.36
C THR A 41 -19.04 -31.07 -0.97
N GLY A 42 -20.22 -30.48 -0.78
CA GLY A 42 -20.38 -29.04 -0.58
C GLY A 42 -19.79 -28.54 0.74
N GLN A 43 -19.57 -27.22 0.78
CA GLN A 43 -19.29 -26.42 1.98
C GLN A 43 -17.90 -26.59 2.63
N ALA A 44 -16.82 -26.51 1.86
CA ALA A 44 -15.48 -26.21 2.41
C ALA A 44 -14.49 -25.54 1.42
N PHE A 45 -14.94 -25.08 0.25
CA PHE A 45 -14.10 -24.30 -0.66
C PHE A 45 -14.23 -22.82 -0.30
N GLY A 46 -13.21 -22.23 0.31
CA GLY A 46 -13.09 -20.76 0.30
C GLY A 46 -12.28 -20.11 1.42
N PHE A 47 -12.28 -20.62 2.66
CA PHE A 47 -11.77 -19.82 3.79
C PHE A 47 -10.36 -20.17 4.27
N PHE A 48 -9.86 -21.40 4.07
CA PHE A 48 -8.59 -21.85 4.65
C PHE A 48 -7.38 -21.85 3.69
N ASP A 49 -7.57 -21.64 2.39
CA ASP A 49 -6.49 -21.74 1.39
C ASP A 49 -5.90 -20.37 0.95
N PHE A 50 -6.46 -19.25 1.43
CA PHE A 50 -5.91 -17.91 1.12
C PHE A 50 -4.71 -17.52 1.98
N GLY A 51 -4.53 -18.12 3.16
CA GLY A 51 -3.42 -17.78 4.05
C GLY A 51 -2.04 -18.03 3.41
N SER A 52 -1.94 -18.99 2.49
CA SER A 52 -0.72 -19.31 1.73
C SER A 52 -0.52 -18.45 0.48
N ALA A 53 -1.55 -17.73 0.01
CA ALA A 53 -1.53 -17.02 -1.26
C ALA A 53 -2.25 -15.66 -1.22
N VAL A 54 -2.08 -14.91 -0.14
CA VAL A 54 -2.65 -13.55 0.06
C VAL A 54 -2.41 -12.65 -1.15
N TRP A 55 -1.26 -12.78 -1.80
CA TRP A 55 -0.86 -12.04 -3.00
C TRP A 55 -1.78 -12.27 -4.22
N ARG A 56 -2.69 -13.25 -4.18
CA ARG A 56 -3.74 -13.45 -5.18
C ARG A 56 -4.91 -12.48 -5.02
N CYS A 57 -5.09 -11.90 -3.84
CA CYS A 57 -6.22 -11.01 -3.57
C CYS A 57 -6.01 -9.67 -4.28
N THR A 58 -6.96 -9.23 -5.10
CA THR A 58 -6.90 -7.91 -5.74
C THR A 58 -7.71 -6.86 -4.98
N ASN A 59 -8.59 -7.28 -4.09
CA ASN A 59 -9.45 -6.41 -3.30
C ASN A 59 -8.71 -5.83 -2.10
N HIS A 60 -9.12 -4.61 -1.72
CA HIS A 60 -8.56 -3.89 -0.59
C HIS A 60 -9.66 -3.32 0.29
N HIS A 61 -9.44 -3.39 1.60
CA HIS A 61 -10.32 -2.82 2.62
C HIS A 61 -9.67 -1.59 3.23
N PHE A 62 -10.44 -0.52 3.44
CA PHE A 62 -9.94 0.75 3.96
C PHE A 62 -10.50 1.05 5.34
N GLY A 63 -9.60 1.14 6.31
CA GLY A 63 -9.88 1.43 7.71
C GLY A 63 -9.25 2.74 8.14
N PHE A 64 -9.70 3.26 9.27
CA PHE A 64 -9.25 4.51 9.87
C PHE A 64 -9.04 4.34 11.36
N ILE A 65 -7.96 4.91 11.87
CA ILE A 65 -7.59 4.99 13.28
C ILE A 65 -7.56 6.47 13.65
N GLU A 66 -8.36 6.84 14.65
CA GLU A 66 -8.35 8.22 15.14
C GLU A 66 -6.99 8.63 15.72
N PRO A 67 -6.61 9.92 15.59
CA PRO A 67 -5.46 10.48 16.30
C PRO A 67 -5.53 10.19 17.80
N LYS A 68 -4.36 10.02 18.42
CA LYS A 68 -4.25 9.66 19.84
C LYS A 68 -4.97 10.66 20.75
N ASN A 69 -6.13 10.24 21.25
CA ASN A 69 -6.84 10.91 22.34
C ASN A 69 -6.88 9.94 23.53
N GLY A 70 -6.11 10.21 24.59
CA GLY A 70 -6.16 9.43 25.85
C GLY A 70 -5.14 8.28 25.98
N PRO A 71 -5.20 7.54 27.10
CA PRO A 71 -4.18 6.57 27.51
C PRO A 71 -4.35 5.17 26.88
N ASP A 72 -5.48 4.91 26.21
CA ASP A 72 -5.81 3.56 25.73
C ASP A 72 -4.81 3.06 24.71
N ARG A 73 -4.23 1.88 25.04
CA ARG A 73 -3.25 1.17 24.22
C ARG A 73 -3.88 0.63 22.94
N ASN A 74 -5.08 0.08 23.04
CA ASN A 74 -5.78 -0.53 21.93
C ASN A 74 -6.75 0.49 21.33
N ARG A 75 -6.76 0.58 20.01
CA ARG A 75 -7.62 1.51 19.27
C ARG A 75 -8.51 0.74 18.31
N PRO A 76 -9.82 1.07 18.26
CA PRO A 76 -10.67 0.51 17.23
C PRO A 76 -10.19 1.00 15.86
N ILE A 77 -10.38 0.15 14.85
CA ILE A 77 -10.23 0.53 13.45
C ILE A 77 -11.64 0.59 12.88
N THR A 78 -12.04 1.75 12.37
CA THR A 78 -13.37 1.94 11.77
C THR A 78 -13.26 1.96 10.25
N PRO A 79 -14.31 1.56 9.49
CA PRO A 79 -14.30 1.75 8.05
C PRO A 79 -14.02 3.21 7.68
N ALA A 80 -13.13 3.45 6.71
CA ALA A 80 -12.70 4.82 6.36
C ALA A 80 -13.83 5.67 5.75
N GLY A 81 -14.90 5.04 5.24
CA GLY A 81 -16.08 5.73 4.70
C GLY A 81 -17.10 6.17 5.75
N THR A 82 -17.01 5.68 6.99
CA THR A 82 -17.99 5.97 8.05
C THR A 82 -17.56 7.06 9.02
N VAL A 83 -16.36 7.62 8.85
CA VAL A 83 -15.83 8.68 9.72
C VAL A 83 -16.26 10.05 9.20
N GLU A 84 -16.32 11.05 10.07
CA GLU A 84 -16.67 12.41 9.65
C GLU A 84 -15.47 13.12 8.97
N PRO A 85 -15.66 13.70 7.77
CA PRO A 85 -14.59 14.43 7.10
C PRO A 85 -14.17 15.68 7.88
N ASP A 86 -12.87 15.97 7.92
CA ASP A 86 -12.37 17.22 8.51
C ASP A 86 -12.32 18.34 7.46
N HIS A 87 -13.43 19.06 7.32
CA HIS A 87 -13.55 20.18 6.38
C HIS A 87 -12.50 21.29 6.56
N SER A 88 -11.88 21.39 7.75
CA SER A 88 -10.83 22.39 7.98
C SER A 88 -9.49 22.04 7.31
N LEU A 89 -9.40 20.88 6.66
CA LEU A 89 -8.26 20.52 5.81
C LEU A 89 -8.35 21.12 4.41
N LYS A 90 -9.50 21.62 3.96
CA LYS A 90 -9.65 22.25 2.63
C LYS A 90 -8.68 23.41 2.46
N GLY A 91 -7.86 23.38 1.40
CA GLY A 91 -6.83 24.39 1.14
C GLY A 91 -5.67 24.39 2.12
N SER A 92 -5.65 23.50 3.11
CA SER A 92 -4.53 23.34 4.03
C SER A 92 -3.41 22.52 3.39
N ARG A 93 -2.27 22.48 4.08
CA ARG A 93 -1.14 21.63 3.72
C ARG A 93 -1.04 20.47 4.69
N ILE A 94 -0.87 19.26 4.16
CA ILE A 94 -0.75 18.04 4.95
C ILE A 94 0.62 17.39 4.80
N LYS A 95 1.00 16.63 5.81
CA LYS A 95 2.10 15.67 5.82
C LYS A 95 1.51 14.27 5.76
N VAL A 96 2.05 13.46 4.86
CA VAL A 96 1.73 12.04 4.70
C VAL A 96 2.95 11.22 5.13
N THR A 97 2.75 10.22 5.99
CA THR A 97 3.81 9.30 6.44
C THR A 97 3.45 7.85 6.19
N LEU A 98 4.44 7.01 5.90
CA LEU A 98 4.35 5.56 5.96
C LEU A 98 4.69 5.12 7.38
N ASP A 99 3.73 4.48 8.05
CA ASP A 99 3.89 4.06 9.44
C ASP A 99 4.07 2.55 9.58
N LYS A 100 3.56 1.79 8.62
CA LYS A 100 3.70 0.33 8.59
C LYS A 100 3.58 -0.21 7.17
N LEU A 101 4.42 -1.17 6.84
CA LEU A 101 4.29 -2.05 5.68
C LEU A 101 4.44 -3.48 6.17
N ARG A 102 3.34 -4.22 6.27
CA ARG A 102 3.31 -5.63 6.66
C ARG A 102 3.24 -6.52 5.43
N VAL A 103 4.06 -7.57 5.43
CA VAL A 103 3.93 -8.71 4.52
C VAL A 103 3.52 -9.93 5.30
N ALA A 104 2.28 -10.38 5.11
CA ALA A 104 1.88 -11.71 5.55
C ALA A 104 2.51 -12.76 4.63
N LYS A 105 2.38 -12.58 3.31
CA LYS A 105 2.96 -13.47 2.30
C LYS A 105 3.10 -12.79 0.95
N TYR A 106 4.30 -12.79 0.37
CA TYR A 106 4.56 -12.45 -1.03
C TYR A 106 4.98 -13.70 -1.81
N PRO A 107 4.91 -13.72 -3.16
CA PRO A 107 5.30 -14.89 -3.94
C PRO A 107 6.78 -15.24 -3.74
N GLY A 108 7.08 -16.53 -3.55
CA GLY A 108 8.42 -17.01 -3.24
C GLY A 108 8.64 -17.18 -1.74
N LYS A 109 9.87 -17.53 -1.34
CA LYS A 109 10.18 -17.90 0.04
C LYS A 109 11.07 -16.88 0.74
N GLY A 110 10.74 -16.57 1.98
CA GLY A 110 11.65 -15.92 2.94
C GLY A 110 11.61 -14.40 2.85
N ASP A 111 12.75 -13.80 2.50
CA ASP A 111 12.94 -12.35 2.51
C ASP A 111 12.61 -11.73 1.15
N HIS A 112 11.71 -10.77 1.15
CA HIS A 112 11.28 -10.06 -0.05
C HIS A 112 11.95 -8.69 -0.15
N SER A 113 12.43 -8.35 -1.35
CA SER A 113 12.78 -6.98 -1.70
C SER A 113 11.56 -6.33 -2.35
N ILE A 114 11.01 -5.30 -1.71
CA ILE A 114 9.73 -4.70 -2.09
C ILE A 114 9.99 -3.28 -2.55
N LEU A 115 9.73 -3.00 -3.82
CA LEU A 115 9.60 -1.63 -4.30
C LEU A 115 8.20 -1.13 -3.92
N PHE A 116 8.17 -0.12 -3.06
CA PHE A 116 6.97 0.62 -2.68
C PHE A 116 6.91 1.89 -3.53
N ASP A 117 5.82 2.07 -4.28
CA ASP A 117 5.50 3.28 -5.03
C ASP A 117 4.22 3.89 -4.44
N PHE A 118 4.31 5.15 -4.04
CA PHE A 118 3.19 5.93 -3.55
C PHE A 118 3.06 7.20 -4.36
N PHE A 119 1.93 7.31 -5.04
CA PHE A 119 1.58 8.39 -5.92
C PHE A 119 0.55 9.30 -5.24
N GLY A 120 0.73 10.60 -5.43
CA GLY A 120 -0.24 11.61 -5.02
C GLY A 120 -0.26 12.76 -6.01
N ARG A 121 -1.25 13.64 -5.85
CA ARG A 121 -1.42 14.80 -6.71
C ARG A 121 -1.48 16.07 -5.87
N ASN A 122 -0.53 16.96 -6.10
CA ASN A 122 -0.48 18.28 -5.49
C ASN A 122 -1.26 19.28 -6.35
N GLN A 123 -2.15 20.06 -5.74
CA GLN A 123 -2.89 21.11 -6.44
C GLN A 123 -2.38 22.48 -5.98
N LEU A 124 -1.75 23.23 -6.88
CA LEU A 124 -1.19 24.56 -6.62
C LEU A 124 -1.74 25.55 -7.63
N ASN A 125 -2.44 26.60 -7.16
CA ASN A 125 -2.87 27.75 -7.98
C ASN A 125 -3.49 27.39 -9.35
N GLY A 126 -4.37 26.38 -9.39
CA GLY A 126 -5.02 25.92 -10.63
C GLY A 126 -4.15 25.01 -11.51
N THR A 127 -2.91 24.74 -11.12
CA THR A 127 -2.04 23.72 -11.71
C THR A 127 -2.03 22.46 -10.86
N THR A 128 -1.80 21.34 -11.54
CA THR A 128 -1.72 20.01 -10.94
C THR A 128 -0.31 19.48 -11.14
N GLU A 129 0.33 19.05 -10.06
CA GLU A 129 1.64 18.44 -10.06
C GLU A 129 1.54 17.01 -9.52
N ASP A 130 1.92 16.05 -10.36
CA ASP A 130 1.95 14.64 -10.00
C ASP A 130 3.21 14.34 -9.17
N LEU A 131 3.05 13.63 -8.05
CA LEU A 131 4.11 13.31 -7.11
C LEU A 131 4.28 11.79 -7.01
N HIS A 132 5.54 11.36 -6.96
CA HIS A 132 5.91 9.98 -6.72
C HIS A 132 6.88 9.88 -5.55
N PHE A 133 6.59 8.96 -4.65
CA PHE A 133 7.51 8.49 -3.64
C PHE A 133 7.84 7.03 -3.92
N ASN A 134 9.14 6.72 -4.02
CA ASN A 134 9.63 5.37 -4.22
C ASN A 134 10.60 5.02 -3.10
N ALA A 135 10.47 3.82 -2.54
CA ALA A 135 11.40 3.29 -1.56
C ALA A 135 11.48 1.77 -1.69
N THR A 136 12.61 1.20 -1.28
CA THR A 136 12.80 -0.25 -1.27
C THR A 136 12.86 -0.75 0.17
N TYR A 137 12.11 -1.81 0.46
CA TYR A 137 12.10 -2.44 1.78
C TYR A 137 12.48 -3.91 1.68
N ARG A 138 13.18 -4.41 2.69
CA ARG A 138 13.41 -5.85 2.88
C ARG A 138 12.51 -6.35 4.00
N VAL A 139 11.63 -7.29 3.70
CA VAL A 139 10.62 -7.77 4.65
C VAL A 139 10.51 -9.30 4.54
N PRO A 140 10.72 -10.03 5.64
CA PRO A 140 10.40 -11.45 5.72
C PRO A 140 8.90 -11.72 5.65
N ASP A 141 8.51 -12.88 5.14
CA ASP A 141 7.14 -13.39 5.29
C ASP A 141 6.68 -13.38 6.76
N GLY A 142 5.45 -12.91 6.98
CA GLY A 142 4.85 -12.82 8.31
C GLY A 142 5.30 -11.63 9.15
N ASP A 143 6.18 -10.76 8.66
CA ASP A 143 6.74 -9.63 9.40
C ASP A 143 6.42 -8.26 8.76
N SER A 144 7.14 -7.20 9.13
CA SER A 144 6.95 -5.84 8.65
C SER A 144 8.27 -5.12 8.44
N ALA A 145 8.28 -4.19 7.50
CA ALA A 145 9.42 -3.30 7.33
C ALA A 145 9.67 -2.47 8.61
N GLY A 146 10.94 -2.22 8.92
CA GLY A 146 11.37 -1.39 10.06
C GLY A 146 11.12 0.10 9.87
N ILE A 147 9.87 0.48 9.64
CA ILE A 147 9.41 1.84 9.32
C ILE A 147 8.52 2.31 10.46
N ASN A 148 8.64 3.59 10.81
CA ASN A 148 7.72 4.26 11.72
C ASN A 148 7.70 5.77 11.42
N GLY A 149 6.57 6.30 10.95
CA GLY A 149 6.41 7.72 10.68
C GLY A 149 7.27 8.26 9.53
N TYR A 150 7.66 7.42 8.57
CA TYR A 150 8.58 7.81 7.50
C TYR A 150 7.90 8.76 6.53
N PRO A 151 8.44 9.96 6.25
CA PRO A 151 7.76 10.95 5.42
C PRO A 151 7.64 10.48 3.96
N ILE A 152 6.40 10.43 3.46
CA ILE A 152 6.09 10.23 2.04
C ILE A 152 6.00 11.60 1.35
N PHE A 153 5.08 12.46 1.80
CA PHE A 153 4.92 13.82 1.27
C PHE A 153 4.88 14.82 2.41
N VAL A 154 5.59 15.94 2.28
CA VAL A 154 5.55 17.02 3.27
C VAL A 154 5.05 18.29 2.58
N GLY A 155 3.91 18.79 3.04
CA GLY A 155 3.32 20.04 2.56
C GLY A 155 2.45 19.87 1.32
N LEU A 156 1.80 18.71 1.16
CA LEU A 156 0.86 18.45 0.07
C LEU A 156 -0.38 19.35 0.24
N THR A 157 -0.75 20.10 -0.79
CA THR A 157 -1.92 20.99 -0.73
C THR A 157 -3.19 20.21 -0.99
N VAL A 158 -4.16 20.33 -0.07
CA VAL A 158 -5.46 19.66 -0.15
C VAL A 158 -6.43 20.49 -0.99
N ALA A 159 -7.03 19.85 -2.00
CA ALA A 159 -8.02 20.49 -2.85
C ALA A 159 -9.35 20.73 -2.13
N GLY A 160 -10.25 21.50 -2.76
CA GLY A 160 -11.62 21.67 -2.26
C GLY A 160 -12.40 20.36 -2.16
N ASP A 161 -12.08 19.41 -3.04
CA ASP A 161 -12.74 18.09 -3.14
C ASP A 161 -11.97 16.97 -2.42
N GLY A 162 -10.77 17.25 -1.87
CA GLY A 162 -9.97 16.30 -1.11
C GLY A 162 -8.60 15.98 -1.74
N VAL A 163 -8.13 14.75 -1.55
CA VAL A 163 -6.87 14.24 -2.12
C VAL A 163 -7.08 12.85 -2.70
N ALA A 164 -6.26 12.49 -3.68
CA ALA A 164 -6.25 11.15 -4.26
C ALA A 164 -4.84 10.57 -4.16
N PHE A 165 -4.77 9.33 -3.71
CA PHE A 165 -3.54 8.56 -3.64
C PHE A 165 -3.68 7.29 -4.47
N ARG A 166 -2.54 6.80 -4.92
CA ARG A 166 -2.41 5.45 -5.43
C ARG A 166 -1.16 4.84 -4.84
N CYS A 167 -1.24 3.57 -4.49
CA CYS A 167 -0.12 2.83 -3.96
C CYS A 167 0.04 1.54 -4.76
N SER A 168 1.29 1.17 -5.01
CA SER A 168 1.67 -0.06 -5.68
C SER A 168 2.85 -0.68 -4.95
N THR A 169 2.85 -2.01 -4.83
CA THR A 169 4.02 -2.75 -4.34
C THR A 169 4.46 -3.77 -5.36
N VAL A 170 5.78 -3.90 -5.53
CA VAL A 170 6.40 -4.84 -6.45
C VAL A 170 7.35 -5.74 -5.66
N ASN A 171 7.16 -7.05 -5.75
CA ASN A 171 8.16 -8.03 -5.31
C ASN A 171 9.29 -8.07 -6.35
N VAL A 172 10.48 -7.62 -5.97
CA VAL A 172 11.67 -7.51 -6.82
C VAL A 172 12.55 -8.74 -6.60
N ALA A 173 12.37 -9.77 -7.43
CA ALA A 173 13.15 -11.00 -7.31
C ALA A 173 14.51 -10.91 -8.01
N SER A 174 14.60 -10.14 -9.10
CA SER A 174 15.82 -10.00 -9.91
C SER A 174 16.95 -9.30 -9.13
N ALA A 175 18.14 -9.93 -9.11
CA ALA A 175 19.30 -9.39 -8.41
C ALA A 175 19.80 -8.06 -9.00
N ILE A 176 19.70 -7.87 -10.31
CA ILE A 176 20.06 -6.62 -10.99
C ILE A 176 19.09 -5.51 -10.57
N ASP A 177 17.81 -5.82 -10.52
CA ASP A 177 16.77 -4.83 -10.20
C ASP A 177 16.77 -4.48 -8.71
N LYS A 178 17.24 -5.37 -7.82
CA LYS A 178 17.53 -4.99 -6.43
C LYS A 178 18.56 -3.86 -6.35
N GLY A 179 19.58 -3.87 -7.23
CA GLY A 179 20.56 -2.78 -7.34
C GLY A 179 19.97 -1.49 -7.88
N LEU A 180 19.08 -1.56 -8.87
CA LEU A 180 18.36 -0.39 -9.40
C LEU A 180 17.38 0.19 -8.36
N ALA A 181 16.66 -0.67 -7.65
CA ALA A 181 15.72 -0.28 -6.60
C ALA A 181 16.43 0.40 -5.41
N ALA A 182 17.68 0.02 -5.14
CA ALA A 182 18.52 0.67 -4.12
C ALA A 182 18.89 2.12 -4.45
N ILE A 183 18.72 2.60 -5.70
CA ILE A 183 18.91 4.02 -6.05
C ILE A 183 17.92 4.90 -5.27
N PHE A 184 16.71 4.40 -5.03
CA PHE A 184 15.71 5.09 -4.22
C PHE A 184 16.06 5.16 -2.74
N ASP A 185 17.02 4.37 -2.28
CA ASP A 185 17.49 4.42 -0.90
C ASP A 185 18.46 5.58 -0.63
N ASN A 186 18.87 6.33 -1.67
CA ASN A 186 19.76 7.48 -1.54
C ASN A 186 19.06 8.68 -0.87
N ASP A 187 19.76 9.31 0.08
CA ASP A 187 19.32 10.48 0.83
C ASP A 187 18.81 11.62 -0.06
N VAL A 188 19.34 11.78 -1.27
CA VAL A 188 18.89 12.83 -2.22
C VAL A 188 17.45 12.59 -2.69
N PHE A 189 17.07 11.34 -2.99
CA PHE A 189 15.69 10.99 -3.35
C PHE A 189 14.76 11.08 -2.14
N LYS A 190 15.26 10.68 -0.97
CA LYS A 190 14.52 10.74 0.30
C LYS A 190 14.29 12.18 0.77
N GLN A 191 15.20 13.11 0.46
CA GLN A 191 15.13 14.53 0.86
C GLN A 191 14.30 15.39 -0.10
N GLY A 192 14.12 14.97 -1.36
CA GLY A 192 13.40 15.72 -2.41
C GLY A 192 11.88 15.90 -2.18
N LEU A 193 11.34 15.46 -1.04
CA LEU A 193 9.89 15.37 -0.76
C LEU A 193 9.32 16.57 0.01
N LYS A 194 10.11 17.64 0.20
CA LYS A 194 9.60 18.91 0.74
C LYS A 194 8.99 19.72 -0.39
N LEU A 195 7.67 19.66 -0.48
CA LEU A 195 6.91 20.48 -1.41
C LEU A 195 7.01 21.94 -0.96
N THR A 196 7.28 22.85 -1.88
CA THR A 196 7.20 24.30 -1.63
C THR A 196 5.80 24.81 -1.98
N THR A 197 5.55 26.09 -1.67
CA THR A 197 4.32 26.79 -2.11
C THR A 197 4.33 27.15 -3.60
N GLU A 198 5.48 27.01 -4.25
CA GLU A 198 5.68 27.22 -5.68
C GLU A 198 5.81 25.87 -6.39
N VAL A 199 5.36 25.81 -7.65
CA VAL A 199 5.65 24.69 -8.56
C VAL A 199 7.16 24.56 -8.69
N GLN A 200 7.71 23.36 -8.55
CA GLN A 200 9.15 23.13 -8.62
C GLN A 200 9.52 22.48 -9.97
N PRO A 201 10.04 23.23 -10.96
CA PRO A 201 10.51 22.65 -12.21
C PRO A 201 11.57 21.55 -12.02
N ALA A 202 12.30 21.61 -10.91
CA ALA A 202 13.30 20.63 -10.52
C ALA A 202 12.71 19.24 -10.20
N LEU A 203 11.43 19.13 -9.81
CA LEU A 203 10.81 17.84 -9.50
C LEU A 203 10.51 16.99 -10.75
N ALA A 204 10.18 17.63 -11.87
CA ALA A 204 9.78 16.92 -13.08
C ALA A 204 10.84 15.93 -13.60
N PRO A 205 12.15 16.28 -13.65
CA PRO A 205 13.21 15.31 -13.95
C PRO A 205 13.30 14.14 -12.96
N PHE A 206 13.14 14.39 -11.64
CA PHE A 206 13.18 13.33 -10.63
C PHE A 206 11.98 12.37 -10.75
N VAL A 207 10.78 12.90 -10.96
CA VAL A 207 9.57 12.10 -11.20
C VAL A 207 9.73 11.27 -12.47
N SER A 208 10.24 11.88 -13.56
CA SER A 208 10.47 11.17 -14.82
C SER A 208 11.51 10.05 -14.68
N MET A 209 12.59 10.30 -13.93
CA MET A 209 13.60 9.29 -13.63
C MET A 209 13.01 8.16 -12.78
N ALA A 210 12.27 8.47 -11.72
CA ALA A 210 11.64 7.49 -10.86
C ALA A 210 10.67 6.60 -11.66
N GLN A 211 9.86 7.20 -12.52
CA GLN A 211 8.98 6.48 -13.45
C GLN A 211 9.77 5.58 -14.41
N GLY A 212 10.90 6.06 -14.96
CA GLY A 212 11.77 5.27 -15.85
C GLY A 212 12.39 4.06 -15.15
N VAL A 213 12.90 4.23 -13.93
CA VAL A 213 13.45 3.13 -13.12
C VAL A 213 12.36 2.13 -12.76
N THR A 214 11.21 2.60 -12.28
CA THR A 214 10.05 1.75 -11.97
C THR A 214 9.60 0.97 -13.21
N LYS A 215 9.51 1.61 -14.37
CA LYS A 215 9.18 0.93 -15.63
C LYS A 215 10.21 -0.14 -16.00
N SER A 216 11.50 0.15 -15.83
CA SER A 216 12.57 -0.83 -16.06
C SER A 216 12.42 -2.04 -15.14
N ILE A 217 12.17 -1.82 -13.85
CA ILE A 217 11.96 -2.90 -12.87
C ILE A 217 10.72 -3.74 -13.25
N LEU A 218 9.60 -3.09 -13.58
CA LEU A 218 8.35 -3.78 -13.96
C LEU A 218 8.45 -4.56 -15.27
N SER A 219 9.32 -4.15 -16.19
CA SER A 219 9.51 -4.83 -17.48
C SER A 219 10.17 -6.20 -17.38
N ARG A 220 10.75 -6.53 -16.22
CA ARG A 220 11.47 -7.78 -15.97
C ARG A 220 10.52 -8.84 -15.44
N SER A 221 10.57 -10.03 -16.03
CA SER A 221 9.65 -11.14 -15.77
C SER A 221 9.68 -11.67 -14.34
N GLU A 222 10.81 -11.54 -13.67
CA GLU A 222 11.06 -12.00 -12.30
C GLU A 222 10.41 -11.08 -11.27
N ASN A 223 10.16 -9.82 -11.63
CA ASN A 223 9.52 -8.85 -10.75
C ASN A 223 8.02 -8.86 -10.98
N VAL A 224 7.24 -8.76 -9.90
CA VAL A 224 5.79 -8.79 -10.02
C VAL A 224 5.12 -7.83 -9.06
N ARG A 225 4.07 -7.18 -9.55
CA ARG A 225 3.20 -6.37 -8.70
C ARG A 225 2.35 -7.26 -7.82
N VAL A 226 2.29 -6.93 -6.54
CA VAL A 226 1.53 -7.70 -5.54
C VAL A 226 0.30 -6.93 -5.06
N GLN A 227 0.45 -5.65 -4.75
CA GLN A 227 -0.66 -4.79 -4.33
C GLN A 227 -0.79 -3.59 -5.28
N GLU A 228 -2.03 -3.21 -5.55
CA GLU A 228 -2.39 -1.95 -6.19
C GLU A 228 -3.71 -1.49 -5.60
N PHE A 229 -3.74 -0.26 -5.09
CA PHE A 229 -4.98 0.39 -4.70
C PHE A 229 -4.95 1.87 -5.06
N SER A 230 -6.13 2.38 -5.40
CA SER A 230 -6.41 3.80 -5.54
C SER A 230 -7.36 4.21 -4.44
N LEU A 231 -7.06 5.33 -3.77
CA LEU A 231 -7.83 5.82 -2.63
C LEU A 231 -8.09 7.32 -2.81
N GLY A 232 -9.36 7.66 -3.04
CA GLY A 232 -9.85 9.02 -2.92
C GLY A 232 -10.27 9.28 -1.48
N LEU A 233 -9.78 10.37 -0.91
CA LEU A 233 -10.19 10.88 0.39
C LEU A 233 -10.90 12.21 0.16
N ASP A 234 -12.22 12.24 0.33
CA ASP A 234 -13.04 13.40 0.04
C ASP A 234 -13.74 13.98 1.27
N PHE A 235 -14.46 15.09 1.05
CA PHE A 235 -15.28 15.75 2.05
C PHE A 235 -16.78 15.57 1.81
N ALA A 236 -17.16 14.75 0.83
CA ALA A 236 -18.56 14.59 0.45
C ALA A 236 -19.29 13.72 1.48
N PRO A 237 -20.57 14.00 1.80
CA PRO A 237 -21.38 13.16 2.69
C PRO A 237 -21.87 11.89 1.99
N SER A 238 -20.95 11.13 1.38
CA SER A 238 -21.23 9.85 0.73
C SER A 238 -21.01 8.70 1.72
N ALA A 239 -21.78 7.61 1.59
CA ALA A 239 -21.61 6.43 2.43
C ALA A 239 -20.47 5.49 1.96
N THR A 240 -19.93 5.70 0.75
CA THR A 240 -19.07 4.72 0.07
C THR A 240 -17.63 5.21 -0.13
N SER A 241 -17.41 6.52 -0.21
CA SER A 241 -16.05 7.07 -0.33
C SER A 241 -15.42 7.29 1.03
N ALA A 242 -14.12 7.00 1.13
CA ALA A 242 -13.34 7.29 2.32
C ALA A 242 -13.25 8.80 2.57
N LYS A 243 -13.26 9.21 3.84
CA LYS A 243 -13.27 10.62 4.23
C LYS A 243 -11.87 11.12 4.55
N LEU A 244 -11.57 12.34 4.13
CA LEU A 244 -10.31 13.01 4.47
C LEU A 244 -10.37 13.58 5.89
N ARG A 245 -9.46 13.09 6.75
CA ARG A 245 -9.33 13.49 8.16
C ARG A 245 -7.89 13.26 8.63
N GLU A 246 -7.43 14.04 9.62
CA GLU A 246 -6.19 13.74 10.33
C GLU A 246 -6.31 12.43 11.11
N GLY A 247 -5.31 11.55 11.02
CA GLY A 247 -5.33 10.20 11.59
C GLY A 247 -4.53 9.22 10.74
N SER A 248 -4.71 7.93 11.00
CA SER A 248 -4.03 6.86 10.26
C SER A 248 -5.02 6.05 9.45
N TYR A 249 -4.68 5.77 8.19
CA TYR A 249 -5.45 4.93 7.29
C TYR A 249 -4.79 3.57 7.19
N VAL A 250 -5.57 2.51 7.35
CA VAL A 250 -5.15 1.12 7.25
C VAL A 250 -5.70 0.55 5.96
N VAL A 251 -4.84 0.00 5.10
CA VAL A 251 -5.24 -0.63 3.85
C VAL A 251 -4.86 -2.09 3.89
N VAL A 252 -5.84 -2.98 3.78
CA VAL A 252 -5.65 -4.44 3.91
C VAL A 252 -5.98 -5.12 2.59
N GLN A 253 -5.03 -5.90 2.06
CA GLN A 253 -5.24 -6.76 0.88
C GLN A 253 -5.90 -8.07 1.32
N ALA A 254 -7.21 -8.18 1.13
CA ALA A 254 -8.00 -9.35 1.53
C ALA A 254 -9.18 -9.58 0.57
N PRO A 255 -9.73 -10.80 0.49
CA PRO A 255 -10.99 -11.07 -0.21
C PRO A 255 -12.12 -10.19 0.32
N GLU A 256 -13.13 -9.92 -0.51
CA GLU A 256 -14.22 -8.99 -0.16
C GLU A 256 -15.04 -9.51 1.03
N GLU A 257 -15.36 -10.79 1.00
CA GLU A 257 -16.20 -11.50 1.98
C GLU A 257 -15.46 -11.91 3.26
N ALA A 258 -14.14 -11.80 3.30
CA ALA A 258 -13.30 -12.37 4.37
C ALA A 258 -12.80 -11.35 5.40
N TRP A 259 -13.17 -10.07 5.26
CA TRP A 259 -12.68 -9.00 6.14
C TRP A 259 -13.81 -8.25 6.83
N SER A 260 -13.70 -8.10 8.16
CA SER A 260 -14.58 -7.23 8.95
C SER A 260 -13.75 -6.41 9.94
N TRP A 261 -13.94 -5.10 9.94
CA TRP A 261 -13.23 -4.20 10.86
C TRP A 261 -13.56 -4.42 12.34
N SER A 262 -14.71 -5.05 12.65
CA SER A 262 -15.08 -5.39 14.03
C SER A 262 -14.13 -6.37 14.71
N ASP A 263 -13.40 -7.16 13.92
CA ASP A 263 -12.60 -8.28 14.41
C ASP A 263 -11.15 -7.85 14.73
N TRP A 264 -10.80 -6.61 14.38
CA TRP A 264 -9.43 -6.11 14.42
C TRP A 264 -9.34 -4.80 15.22
N SER A 265 -8.21 -4.64 15.89
CA SER A 265 -7.85 -3.43 16.62
C SER A 265 -6.39 -3.09 16.33
N TYR A 266 -6.02 -1.84 16.61
CA TYR A 266 -4.67 -1.36 16.48
C TYR A 266 -4.01 -1.22 17.86
N ASP A 267 -2.84 -1.82 18.05
CA ASP A 267 -2.04 -1.67 19.26
C ASP A 267 -0.99 -0.57 19.05
N ILE A 268 -1.14 0.55 19.76
CA ILE A 268 -0.21 1.69 19.64
C ILE A 268 1.20 1.35 20.16
N GLN A 269 1.34 0.37 21.06
CA GLN A 269 2.62 0.03 21.66
C GLN A 269 3.50 -0.76 20.69
N SER A 270 2.89 -1.73 19.99
CA SER A 270 3.60 -2.57 19.01
C SER A 270 3.43 -2.09 17.56
N ASN A 271 2.67 -1.02 17.33
CA ASN A 271 2.35 -0.45 16.02
C ASN A 271 1.92 -1.55 15.03
N ARG A 272 0.87 -2.29 15.39
CA ARG A 272 0.34 -3.40 14.58
C ARG A 272 -1.17 -3.54 14.71
N VAL A 273 -1.78 -4.07 13.66
CA VAL A 273 -3.15 -4.56 13.68
C VAL A 273 -3.14 -5.94 14.32
N PHE A 274 -4.09 -6.21 15.21
CA PHE A 274 -4.25 -7.51 15.86
C PHE A 274 -5.74 -7.84 16.06
N GLY A 275 -6.05 -9.12 16.18
CA GLY A 275 -7.39 -9.63 16.47
C GLY A 275 -7.35 -10.65 17.60
N GLY A 276 -8.53 -10.99 18.13
CA GLY A 276 -8.68 -12.03 19.15
C GLY A 276 -8.01 -11.74 20.51
N ALA A 277 -8.21 -12.65 21.45
CA ALA A 277 -7.61 -12.56 22.79
C ALA A 277 -6.10 -12.85 22.79
N ASP A 278 -5.61 -13.57 21.77
CA ASP A 278 -4.21 -13.94 21.60
C ASP A 278 -3.37 -12.85 20.90
N MET A 279 -4.00 -11.74 20.51
CA MET A 279 -3.38 -10.67 19.74
C MET A 279 -2.74 -11.17 18.43
N SER A 280 -3.41 -12.10 17.76
CA SER A 280 -3.00 -12.63 16.46
C SER A 280 -2.93 -11.52 15.41
N ALA A 281 -1.88 -11.57 14.58
CA ALA A 281 -1.77 -10.66 13.44
C ALA A 281 -2.72 -11.09 12.33
N PRO A 282 -3.25 -10.16 11.51
CA PRO A 282 -4.06 -10.54 10.37
C PRO A 282 -3.25 -11.39 9.38
N PRO A 283 -3.85 -12.43 8.78
CA PRO A 283 -3.22 -13.28 7.79
C PRO A 283 -3.18 -12.60 6.41
N TYR A 284 -3.04 -11.28 6.37
CA TYR A 284 -3.12 -10.45 5.16
C TYR A 284 -2.01 -9.41 5.13
N ASN A 285 -1.64 -9.00 3.91
CA ASN A 285 -0.75 -7.87 3.71
C ASN A 285 -1.51 -6.59 4.06
N TYR A 286 -0.83 -5.65 4.73
CA TYR A 286 -1.44 -4.36 5.00
C TYR A 286 -0.42 -3.22 5.05
N ILE A 287 -0.91 -2.02 4.77
CA ILE A 287 -0.16 -0.77 4.83
C ILE A 287 -0.87 0.17 5.80
N ILE A 288 -0.10 0.92 6.60
CA ILE A 288 -0.61 2.02 7.42
C ILE A 288 0.12 3.29 7.01
N PHE A 289 -0.64 4.31 6.64
CA PHE A 289 -0.11 5.64 6.42
C PHE A 289 -0.91 6.67 7.22
N SER A 290 -0.26 7.73 7.69
CA SER A 290 -0.92 8.80 8.44
C SER A 290 -1.00 10.10 7.67
N ILE A 291 -2.05 10.86 7.95
CA ILE A 291 -2.25 12.24 7.53
C ILE A 291 -2.27 13.12 8.76
N SER A 292 -1.48 14.19 8.72
CA SER A 292 -1.46 15.26 9.73
C SER A 292 -1.27 16.59 9.03
N ARG A 293 -1.56 17.72 9.69
CA ARG A 293 -1.16 19.03 9.14
C ARG A 293 0.35 19.13 9.00
N ALA A 294 0.78 19.76 7.90
CA ALA A 294 2.16 20.19 7.77
C ALA A 294 2.40 21.38 8.72
N ALA A 295 3.47 21.31 9.51
CA ALA A 295 3.91 22.42 10.36
C ALA A 295 4.47 23.58 9.53
#